data_AF-A0A7S3EXI9-F1
#
_entry.id   AF-A0A7S3EXI9-F1
#
_cell.length_a   1.000
_cell.length_b   1.000
_cell.length_c   1.000
_cell.angle_alpha   90.00
_cell.angle_beta   90.00
_cell.angle_gamma   90.00
#
_symmetry.space_group_name_H-M   'P 1'
#
loop_
_entity.id
_entity.type
_entity.pdbx_description
1 polymer ?
#
loop_
_entity_poly.entity_id
_entity_poly.type
_entity_poly.pdbx_seq_one_letter_code
_entity_poly.pdbx_strand_id
1 'polypeptide(L)'
;GLAVNVGGSTASLRTLSAGAGTVAYQAPEQFEEEPQFSEANEVYSYAVVLLELLHGGRPWAGRTPGYITHRVCNREQRPPEAGTLADSFLKQLMVECWAQASTNRPIFASI
;
A
#
# COMPACT_ATOMS: atom_id res chain seq x y z
N GLY A 1 36.95 -23.40 -19.83
CA GLY A 1 36.51 -23.27 -18.43
C GLY A 1 35.07 -22.84 -18.41
N LEU A 2 34.29 -23.46 -17.54
CA LEU A 2 32.82 -23.49 -17.47
C LEU A 2 32.11 -22.18 -17.08
N ALA A 3 30.87 -22.08 -17.59
CA ALA A 3 29.63 -21.56 -17.01
C ALA A 3 29.42 -20.05 -16.69
N VAL A 4 28.34 -19.58 -17.31
CA VAL A 4 27.54 -18.35 -17.15
C VAL A 4 26.78 -18.29 -15.83
N ASN A 5 26.53 -17.09 -15.29
CA ASN A 5 25.23 -16.80 -14.68
C ASN A 5 24.87 -15.30 -14.73
N VAL A 6 23.72 -15.02 -15.35
CA VAL A 6 23.00 -13.74 -15.30
C VAL A 6 22.24 -13.71 -13.97
N GLY A 7 22.35 -12.59 -13.24
CA GLY A 7 21.58 -12.39 -12.01
C GLY A 7 21.40 -10.90 -11.77
N GLY A 8 20.45 -10.31 -12.48
CA GLY A 8 19.97 -8.96 -12.19
C GLY A 8 19.39 -8.95 -10.77
N SER A 9 20.16 -8.43 -9.82
CA SER A 9 19.60 -7.97 -8.55
C SER A 9 18.79 -6.72 -8.84
N THR A 10 17.48 -6.87 -8.99
CA THR A 10 16.56 -5.78 -8.69
C THR A 10 16.66 -5.53 -7.19
N ALA A 11 17.67 -4.73 -6.82
CA ALA A 11 17.76 -4.18 -5.47
C ALA A 11 16.45 -3.44 -5.22
N SER A 12 15.58 -4.04 -4.41
CA SER A 12 14.44 -3.37 -3.80
C SER A 12 14.97 -2.05 -3.23
N LEU A 13 14.54 -0.93 -3.82
CA LEU A 13 14.81 0.40 -3.31
C LEU A 13 14.11 0.53 -1.96
N ARG A 14 14.73 0.00 -0.90
CA ARG A 14 14.41 0.35 0.46
C ARG A 14 14.85 1.79 0.64
N THR A 15 13.99 2.74 0.29
CA THR A 15 14.18 4.14 0.69
C THR A 15 14.34 4.14 2.21
N LEU A 16 15.54 4.49 2.67
CA LEU A 16 15.94 4.58 4.08
C LEU A 16 15.21 5.76 4.76
N SER A 17 13.90 5.63 4.96
CA SER A 17 13.12 6.45 5.88
C SER A 17 12.32 5.50 6.77
N ALA A 18 13.06 4.82 7.66
CA ALA A 18 12.52 3.84 8.57
C ALA A 18 11.54 4.53 9.55
N GLY A 19 10.29 4.08 9.54
CA GLY A 19 9.33 4.37 10.60
C GLY A 19 7.95 4.69 10.07
N ALA A 20 7.72 5.94 9.65
CA ALA A 20 6.36 6.43 9.39
C ALA A 20 6.02 6.66 7.92
N GLY A 21 7.01 6.99 7.08
CA GLY A 21 6.79 7.30 5.67
C GLY A 21 6.25 6.10 4.88
N THR A 22 6.94 4.96 4.95
CA THR A 22 6.55 3.76 4.20
C THR A 22 5.31 3.07 4.79
N VAL A 23 5.16 3.06 6.12
CA VAL A 23 4.04 2.40 6.82
C VAL A 23 2.68 2.93 6.37
N ALA A 24 2.59 4.20 5.98
CA ALA A 24 1.37 4.80 5.49
C ALA A 24 0.81 4.12 4.21
N TYR A 25 1.66 3.44 3.43
CA TYR A 25 1.34 2.80 2.15
C TYR A 25 1.28 1.27 2.22
N GLN A 26 1.65 0.69 3.36
CA GLN A 26 1.73 -0.77 3.50
C GLN A 26 0.34 -1.41 3.65
N ALA A 27 0.18 -2.54 2.99
CA ALA A 27 -1.00 -3.40 3.10
C ALA A 27 -1.04 -4.14 4.46
N PRO A 28 -2.22 -4.53 4.96
CA PRO A 28 -2.39 -5.20 6.25
C PRO A 28 -1.47 -6.40 6.49
N GLU A 29 -1.31 -7.26 5.49
CA GLU A 29 -0.51 -8.49 5.51
C GLU A 29 1.01 -8.23 5.56
N GLN A 30 1.46 -7.00 5.32
CA GLN A 30 2.87 -6.62 5.45
C GLN A 30 3.27 -6.31 6.91
N PHE A 31 2.30 -6.27 7.82
CA PHE A 31 2.50 -6.06 9.26
C PHE A 31 2.46 -7.37 10.07
N GLU A 32 2.28 -8.51 9.42
CA GLU A 32 2.33 -9.83 10.06
C GLU A 32 3.77 -10.18 10.51
N GLU A 33 3.89 -11.19 11.38
CA GLU A 33 5.20 -11.69 11.84
C GLU A 33 6.06 -12.16 10.66
N GLU A 34 5.42 -12.77 9.66
CA GLU A 34 6.00 -13.11 8.36
C GLU A 34 5.37 -12.24 7.26
N PRO A 35 5.98 -11.10 6.89
CA PRO A 35 5.41 -10.19 5.91
C PRO A 35 5.26 -10.84 4.54
N GLN A 36 4.07 -10.69 3.95
CA GLN A 36 3.78 -11.18 2.60
C GLN A 36 4.06 -10.11 1.55
N PHE A 37 4.65 -10.51 0.42
CA PHE A 37 4.95 -9.64 -0.72
C PHE A 37 4.44 -10.27 -2.02
N SER A 38 3.54 -9.57 -2.69
CA SER A 38 2.79 -10.00 -3.86
C SER A 38 2.32 -8.79 -4.66
N GLU A 39 1.80 -9.02 -5.86
CA GLU A 39 1.17 -7.97 -6.68
C GLU A 39 0.03 -7.26 -5.92
N ALA A 40 -0.73 -7.99 -5.10
CA ALA A 40 -1.83 -7.42 -4.33
C ALA A 40 -1.36 -6.38 -3.30
N ASN A 41 -0.12 -6.47 -2.81
CA ASN A 41 0.47 -5.46 -1.93
C ASN A 41 0.73 -4.14 -2.69
N GLU A 42 1.19 -4.25 -3.93
CA GLU A 42 1.44 -3.10 -4.81
C GLU A 42 0.13 -2.45 -5.28
N VAL A 43 -0.93 -3.24 -5.50
CA VAL A 43 -2.27 -2.71 -5.79
C VAL A 43 -2.83 -1.91 -4.61
N TYR A 44 -2.58 -2.37 -3.38
CA TYR A 44 -2.96 -1.63 -2.17
C TYR A 44 -2.19 -0.30 -2.09
N SER A 45 -0.86 -0.33 -2.23
CA SER A 45 -0.04 0.88 -2.14
C SER A 45 -0.37 1.88 -3.25
N TYR A 46 -0.72 1.39 -4.45
CA TYR A 46 -1.23 2.19 -5.56
C TYR A 46 -2.47 3.01 -5.18
N ALA A 47 -3.46 2.41 -4.50
CA ALA A 47 -4.64 3.14 -4.01
C ALA A 47 -4.28 4.27 -3.04
N VAL A 48 -3.31 4.02 -2.14
CA VAL A 48 -2.83 5.03 -1.20
C VAL A 48 -2.09 6.17 -1.91
N VAL A 49 -1.30 5.86 -2.95
CA VAL A 49 -0.65 6.87 -3.80
C VAL A 49 -1.69 7.69 -4.57
N LEU A 50 -2.73 7.07 -5.13
CA LEU A 50 -3.83 7.79 -5.77
C LEU A 50 -4.50 8.78 -4.80
N LEU A 51 -4.72 8.35 -3.55
CA LEU A 51 -5.26 9.24 -2.52
C LEU A 51 -4.35 10.44 -2.27
N GLU A 52 -3.04 10.21 -2.12
CA GLU A 52 -2.06 11.28 -1.91
C GLU A 52 -2.06 12.28 -3.07
N LEU A 53 -2.14 11.79 -4.31
CA LEU A 53 -2.20 12.65 -5.50
C LEU A 53 -3.47 13.48 -5.57
N LEU A 54 -4.62 12.89 -5.24
CA LEU A 54 -5.92 13.58 -5.25
C LEU A 54 -6.06 14.60 -4.13
N HIS A 55 -5.56 14.25 -2.94
CA HIS A 55 -5.67 15.11 -1.76
C HIS A 55 -4.54 16.15 -1.68
N GLY A 56 -3.42 15.91 -2.37
CA GLY A 56 -2.23 16.77 -2.33
C GLY A 56 -1.49 16.72 -0.99
N GLY A 57 -1.77 15.72 -0.15
CA GLY A 57 -1.25 15.61 1.21
C GLY A 57 -0.83 14.19 1.53
N ARG A 58 0.17 14.06 2.42
CA ARG A 58 0.68 12.75 2.85
C ARG A 58 -0.44 11.93 3.50
N PRO A 59 -0.61 10.65 3.12
CA PRO A 59 -1.57 9.76 3.77
C PRO A 59 -1.21 9.61 5.25
N TRP A 60 -2.22 9.61 6.12
CA TRP A 60 -2.01 9.51 7.57
C TRP A 60 -1.11 10.62 8.16
N ALA A 61 -1.20 11.84 7.63
CA ALA A 61 -0.37 12.96 8.08
C ALA A 61 -0.39 13.14 9.62
N GLY A 62 0.80 13.23 10.22
CA GLY A 62 0.96 13.40 11.66
C GLY A 62 0.59 12.18 12.53
N ARG A 63 0.37 11.00 11.93
CA ARG A 63 0.12 9.76 12.67
C ARG A 63 1.40 8.94 12.87
N THR A 64 1.47 8.24 13.99
CA THR A 64 2.60 7.35 14.30
C THR A 64 2.43 6.00 13.57
N PRO A 65 3.52 5.26 13.33
CA PRO A 65 3.45 3.95 12.67
C PRO A 65 2.50 2.99 13.40
N GLY A 66 2.61 2.89 14.73
CA GLY A 66 1.73 2.02 15.52
C GLY A 66 0.25 2.43 15.47
N TYR A 67 -0.05 3.73 15.33
CA TYR A 67 -1.42 4.18 15.10
C TYR A 67 -1.93 3.68 13.74
N ILE A 68 -1.12 3.83 12.69
CA ILE A 68 -1.48 3.41 11.33
C ILE A 68 -1.70 1.90 11.30
N THR A 69 -0.75 1.11 11.81
CA THR A 69 -0.86 -0.36 11.89
C THR A 69 -2.13 -0.78 12.62
N HIS A 70 -2.41 -0.22 13.81
CA HIS A 70 -3.64 -0.57 14.54
C HIS A 70 -4.92 -0.20 13.76
N ARG A 71 -4.91 0.93 13.03
CA ARG A 71 -6.07 1.33 12.21
C ARG A 71 -6.26 0.44 11.00
N VAL A 72 -5.19 0.10 10.29
CA VAL A 72 -5.23 -0.71 9.07
C VAL A 72 -5.51 -2.17 9.40
N CYS A 73 -4.80 -2.76 10.37
CA CYS A 73 -4.89 -4.19 10.67
C CYS A 73 -6.07 -4.53 11.60
N ASN A 74 -6.35 -3.73 12.63
CA ASN A 74 -7.37 -4.09 13.64
C ASN A 74 -8.71 -3.38 13.46
N ARG A 75 -8.74 -2.25 12.74
CA ARG A 75 -9.98 -1.46 12.53
C ARG A 75 -10.43 -1.44 11.08
N GLU A 76 -9.65 -2.03 10.18
CA GLU A 76 -9.89 -2.02 8.72
C GLU A 76 -10.14 -0.61 8.18
N GLN A 77 -9.50 0.39 8.80
CA GLN A 77 -9.63 1.78 8.40
C GLN A 77 -8.60 2.15 7.33
N ARG A 78 -8.96 3.14 6.54
CA ARG A 78 -8.13 3.75 5.50
C ARG A 78 -7.82 5.21 5.90
N PRO A 79 -6.89 5.89 5.22
CA PRO A 79 -6.54 7.25 5.61
C PRO A 79 -7.81 8.14 5.65
N PRO A 80 -8.02 8.94 6.72
CA PRO A 80 -9.25 9.73 6.89
C PRO A 80 -9.58 10.63 5.69
N GLU A 81 -8.55 11.07 4.97
CA GLU A 81 -8.63 11.88 3.77
C GLU A 81 -9.49 11.20 2.68
N ALA A 82 -9.51 9.87 2.63
CA ALA A 82 -10.35 9.08 1.71
C ALA A 82 -11.84 9.37 1.85
N GLY A 83 -12.31 9.69 3.06
CA GLY A 83 -13.71 9.99 3.33
C GLY A 83 -14.18 11.30 2.68
N THR A 84 -13.25 12.18 2.32
CA THR A 84 -13.56 13.49 1.72
C THR A 84 -13.70 13.46 0.20
N LEU A 85 -13.31 12.35 -0.44
CA LEU A 85 -13.41 12.20 -1.89
C LEU A 85 -14.87 12.11 -2.34
N ALA A 86 -15.21 12.83 -3.40
CA ALA A 86 -16.49 12.71 -4.07
C ALA A 86 -16.70 11.30 -4.61
N ASP A 87 -17.96 10.84 -4.61
CA ASP A 87 -18.29 9.54 -5.21
C ASP A 87 -18.00 9.58 -6.72
N SER A 88 -17.18 8.63 -7.17
CA SER A 88 -16.64 8.58 -8.52
C SER A 88 -16.10 7.19 -8.80
N PHE A 89 -15.96 6.84 -10.08
CA PHE A 89 -15.30 5.61 -10.51
C PHE A 89 -13.92 5.45 -9.86
N LEU A 90 -13.15 6.55 -9.78
CA LEU A 90 -11.82 6.52 -9.17
C LEU A 90 -11.88 6.19 -7.67
N LYS A 91 -12.86 6.74 -6.94
CA LYS A 91 -13.06 6.40 -5.52
C LYS A 91 -13.44 4.93 -5.35
N GLN A 92 -14.31 4.40 -6.21
CA GLN A 92 -14.71 2.99 -6.19
C GLN A 92 -13.52 2.07 -6.46
N LEU A 93 -12.73 2.37 -7.50
CA LEU A 93 -11.49 1.66 -7.81
C LEU A 93 -10.51 1.68 -6.63
N MET A 94 -10.28 2.84 -6.01
CA MET A 94 -9.44 2.93 -4.82
C MET A 94 -9.97 2.06 -3.68
N VAL A 95 -11.30 2.00 -3.50
CA VAL A 95 -11.96 1.15 -2.51
C VAL A 95 -11.70 -0.34 -2.72
N GLU A 96 -11.70 -0.78 -3.98
CA GLU A 96 -11.37 -2.16 -4.34
C GLU A 96 -9.87 -2.44 -4.16
N CYS A 97 -9.01 -1.54 -4.64
CA CYS A 97 -7.56 -1.69 -4.60
C CYS A 97 -6.98 -1.81 -3.19
N TRP A 98 -7.55 -1.11 -2.19
CA TRP A 98 -7.12 -1.23 -0.79
C TRP A 98 -8.02 -2.15 0.05
N ALA A 99 -8.69 -3.14 -0.53
CA ALA A 99 -9.48 -4.11 0.22
C ALA A 99 -8.65 -4.80 1.31
N GLN A 100 -9.28 -5.13 2.44
CA GLN A 100 -8.59 -5.74 3.59
C GLN A 100 -7.96 -7.08 3.20
N ALA A 101 -8.77 -8.01 2.68
CA ALA A 101 -8.28 -9.26 2.13
C ALA A 101 -7.58 -9.00 0.78
N SER A 102 -6.34 -9.48 0.65
CA SER A 102 -5.53 -9.33 -0.57
C SER A 102 -6.19 -9.95 -1.80
N THR A 103 -6.96 -11.03 -1.62
CA THR A 103 -7.70 -11.72 -2.69
C THR A 103 -8.87 -10.93 -3.27
N ASN A 104 -9.34 -9.90 -2.57
CA ASN A 104 -10.45 -9.06 -3.03
C ASN A 104 -9.96 -7.85 -3.84
N ARG A 105 -8.65 -7.68 -3.98
CA ARG A 105 -8.05 -6.59 -4.75
C ARG A 105 -8.01 -7.01 -6.23
N PRO A 106 -8.24 -6.08 -7.18
CA PRO A 106 -8.04 -6.36 -8.60
C PRO A 106 -6.56 -6.66 -8.89
N ILE A 107 -6.29 -7.28 -10.03
CA ILE A 107 -4.94 -7.35 -10.59
C ILE A 107 -4.66 -6.09 -11.40
N PHE A 108 -3.40 -5.69 -11.58
CA PHE A 108 -3.10 -4.49 -12.35
C PHE A 108 -3.63 -4.54 -13.78
N ALA A 109 -3.69 -5.72 -14.39
CA ALA A 109 -4.24 -5.91 -15.73
C ALA A 109 -5.75 -5.61 -15.86
N SER A 110 -6.47 -5.48 -14.73
CA SER A 110 -7.91 -5.18 -14.68
C SER A 110 -8.24 -3.75 -14.25
N ILE A 111 -7.21 -2.92 -14.03
CA ILE A 111 -7.31 -1.49 -13.69
C ILE A 111 -7.13 -0.66 -14.95
#